data_AF-A0AAW4WAR5-F1
#
_entry.id   AF-A0AAW4WAR5-F1
#
_cell.length_a   1.000
_cell.length_b   1.000
_cell.length_c   1.000
_cell.angle_alpha   90.00
_cell.angle_beta   90.00
_cell.angle_gamma   90.00
#
_symmetry.space_group_name_H-M   'P 1'
#
loop_
_entity.id
_entity.type
_entity.pdbx_description
1 polymer ?
#
loop_
_entity_poly.entity_id
_entity_poly.type
_entity_poly.pdbx_seq_one_letter_code
_entity_poly.pdbx_strand_id
1 'polypeptide(L)'
;MYQDNIVLCGASSYEQKYYFNQDFASLPETVKQELQIMCVLFTEDVGGILTLEFDEDGSLQFKTEALEADARFDEIGSALKIKELQRDKRELLESLEMYYKVFFLGDIPDEELQKKADAVEE
;
A
#
# COMPACT_ATOMS: atom_id res chain seq x y z
N MET A 1 -15.60 -13.68 -0.66
CA MET A 1 -15.24 -12.31 -1.07
C MET A 1 -14.64 -11.70 0.18
N TYR A 2 -13.39 -11.22 0.11
CA TYR A 2 -12.58 -10.90 1.30
C TYR A 2 -13.35 -9.93 2.21
N GLN A 3 -13.77 -10.42 3.38
CA GLN A 3 -14.43 -9.61 4.41
C GLN A 3 -13.42 -8.80 5.24
N ASP A 4 -12.16 -8.81 4.82
CA ASP A 4 -11.00 -8.27 5.53
C ASP A 4 -10.10 -7.55 4.52
N ASN A 5 -9.41 -6.51 4.98
CA ASN A 5 -8.52 -5.71 4.14
C ASN A 5 -7.37 -6.58 3.61
N ILE A 6 -6.89 -6.31 2.40
CA ILE A 6 -5.79 -7.08 1.81
C ILE A 6 -4.46 -6.38 2.06
N VAL A 7 -3.59 -7.03 2.83
CA VAL A 7 -2.24 -6.52 3.10
C VAL A 7 -1.39 -6.57 1.82
N LEU A 8 -0.80 -5.42 1.45
CA LEU A 8 0.18 -5.28 0.38
C LEU A 8 1.59 -5.58 0.90
N CYS A 9 2.02 -4.84 1.92
CA CYS A 9 3.32 -5.01 2.54
C CYS A 9 3.35 -4.43 3.95
N GLY A 10 4.36 -4.78 4.73
CA GLY A 10 4.57 -4.18 6.05
C GLY A 10 6.00 -4.31 6.53
N ALA A 11 6.40 -3.45 7.45
CA ALA A 11 7.69 -3.50 8.12
C ALA A 11 7.48 -3.47 9.63
N SER A 12 8.39 -4.12 10.36
CA SER A 12 8.41 -4.12 11.82
C SER A 12 9.78 -3.68 12.32
N SER A 13 9.80 -2.59 13.08
CA SER A 13 11.01 -2.12 13.77
C SER A 13 11.47 -3.13 14.83
N TYR A 14 10.52 -3.85 15.44
CA TYR A 14 10.77 -4.82 16.50
C TYR A 14 11.46 -6.09 15.99
N GLU A 15 10.96 -6.61 14.87
CA GLU A 15 11.52 -7.83 14.27
C GLU A 15 12.63 -7.53 13.26
N GLN A 16 12.79 -6.27 12.85
CA GLN A 16 13.68 -5.85 11.78
C GLN A 16 13.41 -6.64 10.48
N LYS A 17 12.12 -6.83 10.19
CA LYS A 17 11.64 -7.61 9.04
C LYS A 17 10.73 -6.78 8.16
N TYR A 18 10.81 -7.08 6.87
CA TYR A 18 9.90 -6.60 5.86
C TYR A 18 9.11 -7.78 5.29
N TYR A 19 7.80 -7.61 5.16
CA TYR A 19 6.88 -8.54 4.53
C TYR A 19 6.31 -7.90 3.27
N PHE A 20 6.24 -8.69 2.19
CA PHE A 20 5.58 -8.31 0.95
C PHE A 20 4.66 -9.45 0.50
N ASN A 21 3.41 -9.12 0.23
CA ASN A 21 2.41 -10.10 -0.15
C ASN A 21 2.65 -10.59 -1.60
N GLN A 22 2.74 -11.93 -1.76
CA GLN A 22 3.03 -12.58 -3.03
C GLN A 22 1.89 -12.48 -4.05
N ASP A 23 0.66 -12.17 -3.62
CA ASP A 23 -0.44 -11.84 -4.55
C ASP A 23 -0.09 -10.64 -5.45
N PHE A 24 0.81 -9.77 -4.98
CA PHE A 24 1.31 -8.60 -5.69
C PHE A 24 2.66 -8.84 -6.37
N ALA A 25 3.07 -10.10 -6.55
CA ALA A 25 4.34 -10.46 -7.19
C ALA A 25 4.46 -9.97 -8.64
N SER A 26 3.35 -9.62 -9.29
CA SER A 26 3.37 -9.01 -10.63
C SER A 26 3.79 -7.54 -10.64
N LEU A 27 3.87 -6.88 -9.49
CA LEU A 27 4.32 -5.49 -9.42
C LEU A 27 5.78 -5.34 -9.90
N PRO A 28 6.14 -4.21 -10.54
CA PRO A 28 7.50 -3.93 -10.96
C PRO A 28 8.49 -4.01 -9.80
N GLU A 29 9.70 -4.51 -10.04
CA GLU A 29 10.74 -4.59 -9.00
C GLU A 29 11.04 -3.21 -8.39
N THR A 30 11.06 -2.16 -9.21
CA THR A 30 11.24 -0.78 -8.75
C THR A 30 10.17 -0.35 -7.74
N VAL A 31 8.90 -0.74 -7.95
CA VAL A 31 7.80 -0.41 -7.04
C VAL A 31 7.95 -1.18 -5.72
N LYS A 32 8.29 -2.48 -5.80
CA LYS A 32 8.54 -3.31 -4.62
C LYS A 32 9.70 -2.78 -3.78
N GLN A 33 10.79 -2.38 -4.43
CA GLN A 33 11.95 -1.80 -3.77
C GLN A 33 11.59 -0.46 -3.10
N GLU A 34 10.85 0.40 -3.79
CA GLU A 34 10.41 1.68 -3.22
C GLU A 34 9.50 1.48 -2.00
N LEU A 35 8.54 0.55 -2.08
CA LEU A 35 7.69 0.16 -0.96
C LEU A 35 8.50 -0.37 0.23
N GLN A 36 9.49 -1.22 -0.04
CA GLN A 36 10.38 -1.76 0.99
C GLN A 36 11.17 -0.65 1.68
N ILE A 37 11.82 0.21 0.91
CA ILE A 37 12.62 1.33 1.43
C ILE A 37 11.73 2.24 2.28
N MET A 38 10.54 2.60 1.76
CA MET A 38 9.59 3.45 2.46
C MET A 38 9.15 2.83 3.80
N CYS A 39 8.74 1.56 3.82
CA CYS A 39 8.24 0.93 5.04
C CYS A 39 9.34 0.78 6.09
N VAL A 40 10.54 0.35 5.67
CA VAL A 40 11.68 0.18 6.57
C VAL A 40 12.08 1.53 7.17
N LEU A 41 12.30 2.55 6.33
CA LEU A 41 12.69 3.89 6.82
C LEU A 41 11.65 4.49 7.76
N PHE A 42 10.36 4.31 7.46
CA PHE A 42 9.29 4.76 8.35
C PHE A 42 9.44 4.13 9.74
N THR A 43 9.54 2.80 9.81
CA THR A 43 9.65 2.09 11.10
C THR A 43 10.99 2.30 11.81
N GLU A 44 12.03 2.73 11.09
CA GLU A 44 13.30 3.16 11.69
C GLU A 44 13.21 4.54 12.33
N ASP A 45 12.51 5.49 11.70
CA ASP A 45 12.32 6.85 12.23
C ASP A 45 11.32 6.90 13.40
N VAL A 46 10.15 6.26 13.25
CA VAL A 46 9.05 6.39 14.22
C VAL A 46 8.86 5.20 15.14
N GLY A 47 9.54 4.08 14.90
CA GLY A 47 9.33 2.82 15.62
C GLY A 47 8.06 2.09 15.20
N GLY A 48 7.66 1.07 15.97
CA GLY A 48 6.42 0.33 15.73
C GLY A 48 6.45 -0.59 14.51
N ILE A 49 5.25 -0.92 14.05
CA ILE A 49 4.95 -1.71 12.86
C ILE A 49 4.15 -0.81 11.92
N LEU A 50 4.53 -0.82 10.64
CA LEU A 50 3.75 -0.18 9.59
C LEU A 50 3.24 -1.25 8.63
N THR A 51 1.95 -1.22 8.33
CA THR A 51 1.28 -2.09 7.38
C THR A 51 0.56 -1.23 6.34
N LEU A 52 0.77 -1.55 5.06
CA LEU A 52 0.01 -1.00 3.94
C LEU A 52 -0.99 -2.06 3.48
N GLU A 53 -2.25 -1.69 3.38
CA GLU A 53 -3.34 -2.58 3.03
C GLU A 53 -4.41 -1.87 2.19
N PHE A 54 -5.07 -2.63 1.33
CA PHE A 54 -6.20 -2.14 0.54
C PHE A 54 -7.51 -2.46 1.24
N ASP A 55 -8.40 -1.48 1.29
CA ASP A 55 -9.77 -1.69 1.75
C ASP A 55 -10.66 -2.31 0.66
N GLU A 56 -11.95 -2.52 0.98
CA GLU A 56 -12.95 -3.09 0.06
C GLU A 56 -13.20 -2.22 -1.20
N ASP A 57 -13.06 -0.89 -1.11
CA ASP A 57 -13.11 0.03 -2.26
C ASP A 57 -11.82 0.03 -3.08
N GLY A 58 -10.75 -0.57 -2.54
CA GLY A 58 -9.42 -0.56 -3.15
C GLY A 58 -8.63 0.72 -2.89
N SER A 59 -8.96 1.46 -1.82
CA SER A 59 -8.15 2.57 -1.35
C SER A 59 -7.00 2.05 -0.47
N LEU A 60 -5.82 2.64 -0.62
CA LEU A 60 -4.61 2.21 0.09
C LEU A 60 -4.53 2.90 1.46
N GLN A 61 -4.55 2.10 2.52
CA GLN A 61 -4.51 2.55 3.91
C GLN A 61 -3.16 2.26 4.56
N PHE A 62 -2.70 3.21 5.39
CA PHE A 62 -1.53 3.06 6.25
C PHE A 62 -2.00 2.73 7.66
N LYS A 63 -1.65 1.55 8.18
CA LYS A 63 -1.88 1.18 9.57
C LYS A 63 -0.58 1.13 10.34
N THR A 64 -0.57 1.79 11.49
CA THR A 64 0.56 1.76 12.42
C THR A 64 0.14 1.07 13.70
N GLU A 65 0.95 0.13 14.16
CA GLU A 65 0.74 -0.59 15.42
C GLU A 65 1.98 -0.46 16.29
N ALA A 66 1.78 -0.34 17.60
CA ALA A 66 2.83 -0.29 18.58
C ALA A 66 2.43 -1.08 19.83
N LEU A 67 3.42 -1.51 20.61
CA LEU A 67 3.17 -2.14 21.90
C LEU A 67 2.69 -1.06 22.91
N GLU A 68 1.78 -1.41 23.81
CA GLU A 68 1.15 -0.46 24.76
C GLU A 68 2.15 0.31 25.65
N ALA A 69 3.37 -0.20 25.83
CA ALA A 69 4.43 0.41 26.63
C ALA A 69 5.65 0.83 25.78
N ASP A 70 5.45 1.10 24.48
CA ASP A 70 6.55 1.43 23.58
C ASP A 70 7.00 2.89 23.71
N ALA A 71 8.06 3.11 24.47
CA ALA A 71 8.67 4.43 24.59
C ALA A 71 9.44 4.88 23.32
N ARG A 72 9.64 4.00 22.34
CA ARG A 72 10.32 4.29 21.07
C ARG A 72 9.33 4.66 19.96
N PHE A 73 8.05 4.33 20.12
CA PHE A 73 7.03 4.70 19.16
C PHE A 73 6.64 6.17 19.31
N ASP A 74 6.82 6.94 18.23
CA ASP A 74 6.38 8.33 18.16
C ASP A 74 5.02 8.41 17.46
N GLU A 75 3.94 8.47 18.25
CA GLU A 75 2.57 8.54 17.74
C GLU A 75 2.31 9.80 16.89
N ILE A 76 2.88 10.95 17.27
CA ILE A 76 2.67 12.21 16.55
C ILE A 76 3.51 12.23 15.26
N GLY A 77 4.76 11.77 15.36
CA GLY A 77 5.70 11.63 14.25
C GLY A 77 5.19 10.65 13.21
N SER A 78 4.61 9.53 13.61
CA SER A 78 4.01 8.56 12.68
C SER A 78 2.88 9.19 11.87
N ALA A 79 1.95 9.90 12.52
CA ALA A 79 0.86 10.59 11.82
C ALA A 79 1.35 11.69 10.86
N LEU A 80 2.37 12.46 11.25
CA LEU A 80 2.97 13.47 10.38
C LEU A 80 3.70 12.83 9.19
N LYS A 81 4.43 11.74 9.44
CA LYS A 81 5.20 11.03 8.41
C LYS A 81 4.29 10.33 7.41
N ILE A 82 3.17 9.76 7.84
CA ILE A 82 2.14 9.23 6.93
C ILE A 82 1.63 10.34 6.01
N LYS A 83 1.29 11.52 6.55
CA LYS A 83 0.84 12.66 5.73
C LYS A 83 1.91 13.14 4.75
N GLU A 84 3.17 13.11 5.15
CA GLU A 84 4.29 13.42 4.26
C GLU A 84 4.40 12.40 3.13
N LEU A 85 4.35 11.10 3.44
CA LEU A 85 4.37 10.01 2.45
C LEU A 85 3.19 10.09 1.47
N GLN A 86 1.98 10.34 1.97
CA GLN A 86 0.79 10.55 1.14
C GLN A 86 0.93 11.73 0.17
N ARG A 87 1.75 12.74 0.54
CA ARG A 87 2.02 13.89 -0.32
C ARG A 87 3.15 13.64 -1.30
N ASP A 88 4.27 13.08 -0.84
CA ASP A 88 5.51 12.89 -1.62
C ASP A 88 5.40 11.72 -2.59
N LYS A 89 4.76 10.62 -2.15
CA LYS A 89 4.58 9.39 -2.93
C LYS A 89 3.21 9.28 -3.55
N ARG A 90 2.50 10.40 -3.73
CA ARG A 90 1.12 10.41 -4.24
C ARG A 90 0.99 9.59 -5.53
N GLU A 91 1.85 9.83 -6.52
CA GLU A 91 1.81 9.15 -7.82
C GLU A 91 1.96 7.62 -7.68
N LEU A 92 2.83 7.17 -6.77
CA LEU A 92 3.03 5.76 -6.46
C LEU A 92 1.77 5.15 -5.84
N LEU A 93 1.21 5.82 -4.83
CA LEU A 93 0.03 5.36 -4.09
C LEU A 93 -1.20 5.29 -5.02
N GLU A 94 -1.44 6.33 -5.81
CA GLU A 94 -2.53 6.36 -6.79
C GLU A 94 -2.37 5.24 -7.84
N SER A 95 -1.13 4.98 -8.29
CA SER A 95 -0.85 3.89 -9.24
C SER A 95 -1.11 2.51 -8.63
N LEU A 96 -0.83 2.33 -7.33
CA LEU A 96 -1.09 1.09 -6.60
C LEU A 96 -2.59 0.87 -6.38
N GLU A 97 -3.33 1.92 -6.04
CA GLU A 97 -4.80 1.89 -5.93
C GLU A 97 -5.44 1.54 -7.28
N MET A 98 -5.00 2.17 -8.37
CA MET A 98 -5.47 1.86 -9.71
C MET A 98 -5.16 0.40 -10.09
N TYR A 99 -3.95 -0.08 -9.80
CA TYR A 99 -3.57 -1.47 -10.02
C TYR A 99 -4.52 -2.42 -9.26
N TYR A 100 -4.78 -2.16 -7.99
CA TYR A 100 -5.68 -3.01 -7.20
C TYR A 100 -7.11 -3.00 -7.74
N LYS A 101 -7.64 -1.83 -8.08
CA LYS A 101 -9.00 -1.68 -8.66
C LYS A 101 -9.15 -2.45 -9.97
N VAL A 102 -8.18 -2.34 -10.87
CA VAL A 102 -8.23 -3.02 -12.18
C VAL A 102 -8.01 -4.53 -12.07
N PHE A 103 -7.01 -4.98 -11.32
CA PHE A 103 -6.60 -6.38 -11.32
C PHE A 103 -7.32 -7.25 -10.28
N PHE A 104 -7.77 -6.68 -9.15
CA PHE A 104 -8.41 -7.42 -8.06
C PHE A 104 -9.91 -7.18 -7.96
N LEU A 105 -10.36 -5.93 -8.09
CA LEU A 105 -11.79 -5.60 -8.05
C LEU A 105 -12.47 -5.78 -9.41
N GLY A 106 -11.69 -5.80 -10.50
CA GLY A 106 -12.23 -5.90 -11.85
C GLY A 106 -12.99 -4.63 -12.27
N ASP A 107 -12.73 -3.51 -11.59
CA ASP A 107 -13.26 -2.20 -11.93
C ASP A 107 -12.41 -1.68 -13.10
N ILE A 108 -12.83 -2.08 -14.30
CA ILE A 108 -12.20 -1.63 -15.54
C ILE A 108 -12.63 -0.16 -15.70
N PRO A 109 -11.70 0.82 -15.76
CA PRO A 109 -12.08 2.18 -16.10
C PRO A 109 -12.83 2.16 -17.44
N ASP A 110 -13.95 2.89 -17.50
CA ASP A 110 -14.90 2.90 -18.62
C ASP A 110 -14.22 3.12 -19.99
N GLU A 111 -13.08 3.82 -20.01
CA GLU A 111 -12.22 4.03 -21.19
C GLU A 111 -11.71 2.74 -21.86
N GLU A 112 -11.42 1.67 -21.10
CA GLU A 112 -10.98 0.38 -21.66
C GLU A 112 -12.17 -0.53 -22.02
N LEU A 113 -13.35 -0.32 -21.43
CA LEU A 113 -14.61 -0.92 -21.88
C LEU A 113 -15.02 -0.33 -23.23
N GLN A 114 -14.86 0.99 -23.43
CA GLN A 114 -15.15 1.66 -24.70
C GLN A 114 -14.27 1.13 -25.84
N LYS A 115 -12.95 0.94 -25.62
CA LYS A 115 -12.06 0.34 -26.64
C LYS A 115 -12.39 -1.10 -26.98
N LYS A 116 -12.83 -1.90 -25.99
CA LYS A 116 -13.29 -3.28 -26.25
C LYS A 116 -14.61 -3.32 -27.00
N ALA A 117 -15.51 -2.37 -26.78
CA ALA A 117 -16.75 -2.26 -27.54
C ALA A 117 -16.46 -1.89 -29.00
N ASP A 118 -15.58 -0.91 -29.25
CA ASP A 118 -15.19 -0.48 -30.59
C ASP A 118 -14.46 -1.60 -31.38
N ALA A 119 -13.62 -2.40 -30.71
CA ALA A 119 -12.91 -3.51 -31.34
C ALA A 119 -13.75 -4.78 -31.59
N VAL A 120 -14.99 -4.84 -31.09
CA VAL A 120 -15.92 -5.97 -31.31
C VAL A 120 -16.97 -5.64 -32.39
N GLU A 121 -17.07 -4.37 -32.80
CA GLU A 121 -17.95 -3.93 -33.89
C GLU A 121 -17.26 -3.82 -35.27
N GLU A 122 -15.95 -4.12 -35.39
CA GLU A 122 -15.22 -4.31 -36.66
C GLU A 122 -14.95 -5.78 -37.02
#